data_AF-A0A183DFF5-F1
#
_entry.id   AF-A0A183DFF5-F1
#
_cell.length_a   1.000
_cell.length_b   1.000
_cell.length_c   1.000
_cell.angle_alpha   90.00
_cell.angle_beta   90.00
_cell.angle_gamma   90.00
#
_symmetry.space_group_name_H-M   'P 1'
#
loop_
_entity.id
_entity.type
_entity.pdbx_description
1 polymer ?
#
loop_
_entity_poly.entity_id
_entity_poly.type
_entity_poly.pdbx_seq_one_letter_code
_entity_poly.pdbx_strand_id
1 'polypeptide(L)'
;LLTMSNGMPIHNRKAMLTVGPRGPALLQDTVYLDEMSHFDRERVPERVVHANGFAGERGTADTVRDLRGFAIKFYTEDGNWDLLCLSLPVFFIDDPVLFPSAMRVLKRNPVTHLKVCAFYCHLRYTAALTRKFLSCRSSSQ
;
A
#
# COMPACT_ATOMS: atom_id res chain seq x y z
N LEU A 1 34.36 -6.20 4.77
CA LEU A 1 34.11 -7.40 5.60
C LEU A 1 32.62 -7.42 5.90
N LEU A 2 31.92 -8.54 5.69
CA LEU A 2 30.48 -8.64 5.95
C LEU A 2 30.27 -8.95 7.43
N THR A 3 29.33 -8.28 8.08
CA THR A 3 29.06 -8.43 9.52
C THR A 3 27.62 -8.85 9.75
N MET A 4 27.37 -9.54 10.86
CA MET A 4 26.03 -9.79 11.39
C MET A 4 25.39 -8.50 11.92
N SER A 5 24.11 -8.55 12.26
CA SER A 5 23.39 -7.44 12.91
C SER A 5 24.03 -6.97 14.23
N ASN A 6 24.72 -7.87 14.93
CA ASN A 6 25.47 -7.61 16.17
C ASN A 6 26.92 -7.12 15.95
N GLY A 7 27.33 -6.91 14.69
CA GLY A 7 28.67 -6.43 14.34
C GLY A 7 29.77 -7.49 14.28
N MET A 8 29.46 -8.77 14.55
CA MET A 8 30.45 -9.86 14.44
C MET A 8 30.82 -10.13 12.97
N PRO A 9 32.10 -10.43 12.67
CA PRO A 9 32.56 -10.73 11.32
C PRO A 9 31.99 -12.07 10.82
N ILE A 10 31.48 -12.09 9.58
CA ILE A 10 31.01 -13.31 8.91
C ILE A 10 32.14 -13.86 8.05
N HIS A 11 32.50 -15.13 8.27
CA HIS A 11 33.52 -15.82 7.47
C HIS A 11 32.98 -16.28 6.11
N ASN A 12 31.82 -16.95 6.08
CA ASN A 12 31.23 -17.51 4.86
C ASN A 12 29.71 -17.30 4.85
N ARG A 13 29.21 -16.45 3.93
CA ARG A 13 27.76 -16.17 3.77
C ARG A 13 27.03 -17.19 2.89
N LYS A 14 27.73 -17.87 1.99
CA LYS A 14 27.11 -18.75 0.98
C LYS A 14 26.75 -20.14 1.50
N ALA A 15 27.14 -20.48 2.74
CA ALA A 15 26.97 -21.80 3.31
C ALA A 15 26.37 -21.67 4.71
N MET A 16 25.44 -22.58 5.02
CA MET A 16 24.93 -22.81 6.36
C MET A 16 25.87 -23.75 7.13
N LEU A 17 25.86 -23.66 8.45
CA LEU A 17 26.58 -24.57 9.33
C LEU A 17 25.83 -25.91 9.43
N THR A 18 26.45 -26.98 8.94
CA THR A 18 25.89 -28.34 8.90
C THR A 18 26.80 -29.35 9.57
N VAL A 19 26.24 -30.51 9.98
CA VAL A 19 27.05 -31.66 10.45
C VAL A 19 27.70 -32.37 9.25
N GLY A 20 28.83 -31.84 8.78
CA GLY A 20 29.53 -32.32 7.58
C GLY A 20 28.88 -31.83 6.27
N PRO A 21 29.48 -32.14 5.10
CA PRO A 21 29.10 -31.51 3.81
C PRO A 21 27.67 -31.80 3.32
N ARG A 22 27.02 -32.84 3.84
CA ARG A 22 25.65 -33.24 3.49
C ARG A 22 24.78 -33.56 4.71
N GLY A 23 25.18 -33.08 5.88
CA GLY A 23 24.40 -33.26 7.11
C GLY A 23 23.26 -32.26 7.26
N PRO A 24 22.42 -32.44 8.29
CA PRO A 24 21.40 -31.47 8.65
C PRO A 24 22.01 -30.13 9.08
N ALA A 25 21.24 -29.05 8.91
CA ALA A 25 21.58 -27.72 9.39
C ALA A 25 21.54 -27.66 10.92
N LEU A 26 22.50 -26.96 11.51
CA LEU A 26 22.59 -26.75 12.94
C LEU A 26 21.81 -25.51 13.36
N LEU A 27 21.00 -25.63 14.41
CA LEU A 27 20.26 -24.48 14.98
C LEU A 27 21.20 -23.44 15.61
N GLN A 28 22.43 -23.83 15.93
CA GLN A 28 23.46 -22.93 16.43
C GLN A 28 23.99 -21.96 15.36
N ASP A 29 23.56 -22.09 14.10
CA ASP A 29 23.92 -21.16 13.04
C ASP A 29 23.22 -19.80 13.22
N THR A 30 23.85 -18.93 14.00
CA THR A 30 23.33 -17.58 14.24
C THR A 30 23.39 -16.69 13.01
N VAL A 31 24.31 -16.95 12.06
CA VAL A 31 24.46 -16.14 10.84
C VAL A 31 23.25 -16.35 9.93
N TYR A 32 22.87 -17.60 9.69
CA TYR A 32 21.71 -17.94 8.87
C TYR A 32 20.39 -17.45 9.49
N LEU A 33 20.23 -17.64 10.82
CA LEU A 33 19.03 -17.23 11.53
C LEU A 33 18.83 -15.72 11.52
N ASP A 34 19.91 -14.93 11.69
CA ASP A 34 19.84 -13.47 11.64
C ASP A 34 19.35 -12.99 10.26
N GLU A 35 19.96 -13.47 9.17
CA GLU A 35 19.60 -13.09 7.81
C GLU A 35 18.17 -13.52 7.44
N MET A 36 17.76 -14.74 7.78
CA MET A 36 16.38 -15.19 7.57
C MET A 36 15.36 -14.38 8.37
N SER A 37 15.66 -14.14 9.65
CA SER A 37 14.74 -13.44 10.54
C SER A 37 14.49 -12.00 10.10
N HIS A 38 15.48 -11.38 9.45
CA HIS A 38 15.37 -10.08 8.83
C HIS A 38 14.48 -10.14 7.59
N PHE A 39 14.76 -11.08 6.68
CA PHE A 39 14.00 -11.27 5.44
C PHE A 39 12.50 -11.48 5.69
N ASP A 40 12.17 -12.35 6.66
CA ASP A 40 10.79 -12.66 7.01
C ASP A 40 10.02 -11.42 7.51
N ARG A 41 10.73 -10.40 8.03
CA ARG A 41 10.16 -9.17 8.61
C ARG A 41 10.33 -7.94 7.75
N GLU A 42 10.80 -8.06 6.51
CA GLU A 42 10.94 -6.92 5.59
C GLU A 42 9.60 -6.31 5.20
N ARG A 43 8.52 -7.11 5.24
CA ARG A 43 7.19 -6.66 4.81
C ARG A 43 6.45 -5.94 5.93
N VAL A 44 6.47 -4.62 5.85
CA VAL A 44 5.56 -3.73 6.61
C VAL A 44 4.21 -3.63 5.88
N PRO A 45 3.07 -3.60 6.58
CA PRO A 45 1.76 -3.46 5.95
C PRO A 45 1.68 -2.18 5.11
N GLU A 46 1.03 -2.27 3.95
CA GLU A 46 0.80 -1.13 3.08
C GLU A 46 -0.20 -0.13 3.69
N ARG A 47 -0.22 1.09 3.13
CA ARG A 47 -1.22 2.09 3.49
C ARG A 47 -2.62 1.62 3.06
N VAL A 48 -3.63 1.85 3.90
CA VAL A 48 -5.01 1.43 3.63
C VAL A 48 -5.57 2.08 2.36
N VAL A 49 -5.19 3.32 2.09
CA VAL A 49 -5.43 4.05 0.85
C VAL A 49 -4.11 4.68 0.41
N HIS A 50 -3.94 4.99 -0.87
CA HIS A 50 -2.69 5.58 -1.38
C HIS A 50 -1.47 4.65 -1.25
N ALA A 51 -1.67 3.33 -1.34
CA ALA A 51 -0.55 2.40 -1.50
C ALA A 51 0.09 2.59 -2.89
N ASN A 52 -0.73 2.53 -3.96
CA ASN A 52 -0.39 2.93 -5.33
C ASN A 52 -1.59 3.64 -5.98
N GLY A 53 -1.72 4.95 -5.79
CA GLY A 53 -2.94 5.68 -6.18
C GLY A 53 -4.08 5.53 -5.15
N PHE A 54 -5.20 6.21 -5.37
CA PHE A 54 -6.25 6.37 -4.35
C PHE A 54 -6.86 5.05 -3.86
N ALA A 55 -7.24 4.16 -4.79
CA ALA A 55 -7.82 2.83 -4.52
C ALA A 55 -6.94 1.67 -5.01
N GLY A 56 -5.69 1.94 -5.36
CA GLY A 56 -4.72 0.92 -5.75
C GLY A 56 -4.02 0.28 -4.55
N GLU A 57 -3.78 -1.02 -4.67
CA GLU A 57 -2.96 -1.82 -3.76
C GLU A 57 -1.51 -1.78 -4.24
N ARG A 58 -0.54 -2.06 -3.37
CA ARG A 58 0.87 -2.13 -3.75
C ARG A 58 1.06 -3.14 -4.88
N GLY A 59 1.55 -2.66 -6.03
CA GLY A 59 1.74 -3.45 -7.25
C GLY A 59 0.67 -3.27 -8.33
N THR A 60 -0.34 -2.42 -8.13
CA THR A 60 -1.23 -2.00 -9.24
C THR A 60 -0.50 -1.07 -10.21
N ALA A 61 -0.86 -1.15 -11.51
CA ALA A 61 -0.26 -0.34 -12.56
C ALA A 61 -0.43 1.17 -12.32
N ASP A 62 0.61 1.94 -12.63
CA ASP A 62 0.62 3.39 -12.38
C ASP A 62 -0.32 4.16 -13.29
N THR A 63 -0.73 3.63 -14.45
CA THR A 63 -1.54 4.34 -15.45
C THR A 63 -3.04 4.08 -15.32
N VAL A 64 -3.49 3.45 -14.23
CA VAL A 64 -4.91 3.21 -13.97
C VAL A 64 -5.67 4.53 -13.81
N ARG A 65 -6.94 4.55 -14.24
CA ARG A 65 -7.87 5.66 -14.05
C ARG A 65 -8.26 5.77 -12.57
N ASP A 66 -7.46 6.51 -11.82
CA ASP A 66 -7.60 6.71 -10.39
C ASP A 66 -7.18 8.13 -9.98
N LEU A 67 -7.60 8.56 -8.79
CA LEU A 67 -7.17 9.83 -8.23
C LEU A 67 -5.72 9.74 -7.77
N ARG A 68 -5.02 10.87 -7.86
CA ARG A 68 -3.65 11.00 -7.38
C ARG A 68 -3.62 11.80 -6.10
N GLY A 69 -2.92 11.26 -5.11
CA GLY A 69 -2.59 11.95 -3.88
C GLY A 69 -1.27 12.70 -4.01
N PHE A 70 -1.23 13.90 -3.45
CA PHE A 70 -0.04 14.72 -3.29
C PHE A 70 0.17 14.96 -1.79
N ALA A 71 1.31 14.54 -1.26
CA ALA A 71 1.65 14.73 0.14
C ALA A 71 3.00 15.45 0.22
N ILE A 72 3.00 16.66 0.74
CA ILE A 72 4.19 17.49 0.91
C ILE A 72 4.40 17.69 2.40
N LYS A 73 5.62 17.40 2.87
CA LYS A 73 6.02 17.58 4.26
C LYS A 73 7.02 18.72 4.35
N PHE A 74 6.64 19.78 5.05
CA PHE A 74 7.49 20.92 5.37
C PHE A 74 8.11 20.72 6.75
N TYR A 75 9.44 20.79 6.80
CA TYR A 75 10.18 20.80 8.05
C TYR A 75 10.46 22.26 8.41
N THR A 76 9.71 22.82 9.35
CA THR A 76 9.90 24.20 9.82
C THR A 76 10.45 24.20 11.25
N GLU A 77 11.00 25.33 11.69
CA GLU A 77 11.56 25.47 13.05
C GLU A 77 10.48 25.28 14.13
N ASP A 78 9.24 25.68 13.81
CA ASP A 78 8.06 25.51 14.68
C ASP A 78 7.46 24.10 14.65
N GLY A 79 8.06 23.18 13.88
CA GLY A 79 7.64 21.79 13.79
C GLY A 79 7.36 21.32 12.37
N ASN A 80 6.86 20.09 12.24
CA ASN A 80 6.62 19.49 10.93
C ASN A 80 5.18 19.79 10.48
N TRP A 81 5.04 20.37 9.29
CA TRP A 81 3.75 20.67 8.67
C TRP A 81 3.52 19.76 7.46
N ASP A 82 2.44 18.97 7.49
CA ASP A 82 2.09 18.03 6.42
C ASP A 82 0.89 18.57 5.63
N LEU A 83 1.10 18.87 4.34
CA LEU A 83 0.04 19.24 3.39
C LEU A 83 -0.36 18.01 2.58
N LEU A 84 -1.58 17.51 2.83
CA LEU A 84 -2.15 16.35 2.14
C LEU A 84 -3.25 16.82 1.19
N CYS A 85 -3.06 16.59 -0.10
CA CYS A 85 -3.96 17.03 -1.16
C CYS A 85 -4.24 15.91 -2.17
N LEU A 86 -5.25 16.13 -3.00
CA LEU A 86 -5.58 15.29 -4.15
C LEU A 86 -5.44 16.11 -5.43
N SER A 87 -5.36 15.43 -6.57
CA SER A 87 -5.36 16.07 -7.89
C SER A 87 -6.68 16.76 -8.26
N LEU A 88 -7.76 16.49 -7.53
CA LEU A 88 -9.05 17.14 -7.71
C LEU A 88 -9.24 18.20 -6.61
N PRO A 89 -9.78 19.39 -6.93
CA PRO A 89 -10.02 20.44 -5.95
C PRO A 89 -11.22 20.16 -5.03
N VAL A 90 -11.98 19.09 -5.28
CA VAL A 90 -13.18 18.71 -4.51
C VAL A 90 -13.12 17.23 -4.16
N PHE A 91 -13.47 16.90 -2.93
CA PHE A 91 -13.60 15.52 -2.46
C PHE A 91 -15.03 15.00 -2.68
N PHE A 92 -15.17 13.70 -2.91
CA PHE A 92 -16.45 13.09 -3.32
C PHE A 92 -17.51 13.00 -2.22
N ILE A 93 -17.09 13.20 -0.98
CA ILE A 93 -17.90 12.94 0.20
C ILE A 93 -17.78 14.15 1.09
N ASP A 94 -18.93 14.65 1.54
CA ASP A 94 -18.98 15.78 2.47
C ASP A 94 -18.83 15.30 3.94
N ASP A 95 -19.32 14.10 4.24
CA ASP A 95 -19.30 13.52 5.59
C ASP A 95 -18.16 12.51 5.82
N PRO A 96 -17.32 12.67 6.87
CA PRO A 96 -16.20 11.76 7.14
C PRO A 96 -16.64 10.35 7.54
N VAL A 97 -17.86 10.18 8.05
CA VAL A 97 -18.42 8.87 8.47
C VAL A 97 -18.61 7.94 7.27
N LEU A 98 -18.84 8.49 6.07
CA LEU A 98 -19.05 7.72 4.85
C LEU A 98 -17.75 7.32 4.15
N PHE A 99 -16.60 7.81 4.61
CA PHE A 99 -15.30 7.52 4.00
C PHE A 99 -14.96 6.01 3.98
N PRO A 100 -15.11 5.25 5.09
CA PRO A 100 -14.81 3.81 5.08
C PRO A 100 -15.70 3.02 4.13
N SER A 101 -16.99 3.38 4.00
CA SER A 101 -17.90 2.75 3.04
C SER A 101 -17.48 3.01 1.60
N ALA A 102 -17.13 4.24 1.27
CA ALA A 102 -16.70 4.59 -0.08
C ALA A 102 -15.39 3.90 -0.47
N MET A 103 -14.42 3.80 0.46
CA MET A 103 -13.15 3.11 0.17
C MET A 103 -13.33 1.61 -0.02
N ARG A 104 -14.23 0.98 0.74
CA ARG A 104 -14.56 -0.45 0.55
C ARG A 104 -15.19 -0.72 -0.81
N VAL A 105 -16.01 0.21 -1.32
CA VAL A 105 -16.64 0.09 -2.65
C VAL A 105 -15.62 0.22 -3.79
N LEU A 106 -14.61 1.06 -3.63
CA LEU A 106 -13.54 1.23 -4.63
C LEU A 106 -12.53 0.06 -4.64
N LYS A 107 -12.40 -0.64 -3.51
CA LYS A 107 -11.56 -1.83 -3.38
C LYS A 107 -12.21 -3.08 -3.99
N ARG A 108 -11.44 -4.17 -4.03
CA ARG A 108 -11.91 -5.47 -4.50
C ARG A 108 -13.10 -5.95 -3.66
N ASN A 109 -14.02 -6.64 -4.31
CA ASN A 109 -15.11 -7.32 -3.61
C ASN A 109 -14.53 -8.43 -2.70
N PRO A 110 -15.00 -8.56 -1.44
CA PRO A 110 -14.46 -9.54 -0.50
C PRO A 110 -14.69 -11.01 -0.90
N VAL A 111 -15.71 -11.30 -1.73
CA VAL A 111 -16.03 -12.67 -2.15
C VAL A 111 -15.32 -13.02 -3.45
N THR A 112 -15.38 -12.13 -4.45
CA THR A 112 -14.83 -12.42 -5.78
C THR A 112 -13.38 -11.97 -5.95
N HIS A 113 -12.86 -11.13 -5.06
CA HIS A 113 -11.55 -10.48 -5.16
C HIS A 113 -11.31 -9.71 -6.48
N LEU A 114 -12.37 -9.42 -7.23
CA LEU A 114 -12.33 -8.63 -8.46
C LEU A 114 -12.77 -7.19 -8.17
N LYS A 115 -12.22 -6.26 -8.96
CA LYS A 115 -12.73 -4.89 -8.99
C LYS A 115 -14.01 -4.88 -9.83
N VAL A 116 -15.15 -4.70 -9.17
CA VAL A 116 -16.44 -4.53 -9.84
C VAL A 116 -16.75 -3.04 -9.90
N CYS A 117 -17.40 -2.58 -10.97
CA CYS A 117 -17.86 -1.20 -11.12
C CYS A 117 -19.05 -0.87 -10.19
N ALA A 118 -18.97 -1.26 -8.91
CA ALA A 118 -19.97 -1.01 -7.87
C ALA A 118 -19.98 0.47 -7.42
N PHE A 119 -18.96 1.23 -7.80
CA PHE A 119 -18.86 2.67 -7.53
C PHE A 119 -20.06 3.45 -8.06
N TYR A 120 -20.56 3.14 -9.26
CA TYR A 120 -21.76 3.78 -9.81
C TYR A 120 -23.02 3.50 -8.99
N CYS A 121 -23.10 2.36 -8.31
CA CYS A 121 -24.24 2.03 -7.45
C CYS A 121 -24.19 2.83 -6.14
N HIS A 122 -23.01 2.97 -5.54
CA HIS A 122 -22.84 3.77 -4.32
C HIS A 122 -23.08 5.26 -4.57
N LEU A 123 -22.54 5.81 -5.66
CA LEU A 123 -22.78 7.19 -6.08
C LEU A 123 -24.26 7.51 -6.34
N ARG A 124 -25.04 6.52 -6.81
CA ARG A 124 -26.49 6.67 -6.95
C ARG A 124 -27.22 6.73 -5.62
N TYR A 125 -26.73 6.00 -4.62
CA TYR A 125 -27.33 5.94 -3.29
C TYR A 125 -26.98 7.16 -2.43
N THR A 126 -25.74 7.66 -2.55
CA THR A 126 -25.29 8.91 -1.94
C THR A 126 -25.59 10.08 -2.90
N ALA A 127 -26.84 10.55 -2.90
CA ALA A 127 -27.37 11.55 -3.83
C ALA A 127 -26.75 12.98 -3.76
N ALA A 128 -25.53 13.13 -3.23
CA ALA A 128 -24.79 14.40 -3.19
C ALA A 128 -24.05 14.69 -4.52
N LEU A 129 -23.57 13.65 -5.22
CA LEU A 129 -22.71 13.83 -6.41
C LEU A 129 -23.48 13.92 -7.74
N THR A 130 -24.71 13.40 -7.80
CA THR A 130 -25.48 13.30 -9.05
C THR A 130 -26.07 14.62 -9.53
N ARG A 131 -26.04 15.71 -8.73
CA ARG A 131 -26.50 17.03 -9.20
C ARG A 131 -25.47 17.83 -10.00
N LYS A 132 -24.17 17.49 -9.97
CA LYS A 132 -23.14 18.20 -10.74
C LYS A 132 -22.53 17.40 -11.89
N PHE A 133 -22.60 16.06 -11.87
CA PHE A 133 -21.97 15.21 -12.90
C PHE A 133 -22.92 14.72 -14.01
N LEU A 134 -24.23 14.95 -13.91
CA LEU A 134 -25.21 14.46 -14.89
C LEU A 134 -25.26 15.26 -16.22
N SER A 135 -24.27 16.10 -16.53
CA SER A 135 -24.19 16.80 -17.83
C SER A 135 -23.30 16.12 -18.86
N CYS A 136 -22.58 15.04 -18.51
CA CYS A 136 -21.74 14.29 -19.45
C CYS A 136 -22.18 12.83 -19.54
N ARG A 137 -23.37 12.59 -20.10
CA ARG A 137 -23.73 11.29 -20.69
C ARG A 137 -24.47 11.50 -22.00
N SER A 138 -23.70 11.92 -23.00
CA SER A 138 -23.99 11.69 -24.42
C SER A 138 -22.69 11.88 -25.22
N SER A 139 -22.34 10.89 -26.04
CA SER A 139 -21.09 10.70 -26.82
C SER A 139 -19.89 10.17 -26.00
N SER A 140 -19.16 9.14 -26.42
CA SER A 140 -19.15 8.34 -27.65
C SER A 140 -18.76 6.89 -27.35
N GLN A 141 -18.96 6.05 -28.37
CA GLN A 141 -18.18 4.84 -28.63
C GLN A 141 -16.67 5.07 -28.48
#